data_AF-G9ZI17-F1
#
_entry.id   AF-G9ZI17-F1
#
_cell.length_a   1.000
_cell.length_b   1.000
_cell.length_c   1.000
_cell.angle_alpha   90.00
_cell.angle_beta   90.00
_cell.angle_gamma   90.00
#
_symmetry.space_group_name_H-M   'P 1'
#
loop_
_entity.id
_entity.type
_entity.pdbx_description
1 polymer ?
#
loop_
_entity_poly.entity_id
_entity_poly.type
_entity_poly.pdbx_seq_one_letter_code
_entity_poly.pdbx_strand_id
1 'polypeptide(L)'
;MEPTYLGPRYISAHIHEQTPCGFGGHYGITYDIEQAHGLELEDLLWIGDCTPHLLADDTPADQTLREARAAWLLDALQAAAPQSMRRYPYHAQDYQYPYYYLTPRGLYIGPLLPPSKAAHAYPEDTILPYDLIRNHPGILGADAIKNL
;
A
#
# COMPACT_ATOMS: atom_id res chain seq x y z
N MET A 1 6.79 -14.46 7.26
CA MET A 1 5.56 -13.67 7.49
C MET A 1 5.61 -13.19 8.93
N GLU A 2 5.45 -11.90 9.12
CA GLU A 2 5.43 -11.25 10.43
C GLU A 2 4.16 -10.43 10.56
N PRO A 3 3.33 -10.61 11.61
CA PRO A 3 2.20 -9.74 11.85
C PRO A 3 2.68 -8.30 12.05
N THR A 4 2.13 -7.37 11.27
CA THR A 4 2.46 -5.95 11.35
C THR A 4 1.37 -5.15 12.07
N TYR A 5 0.16 -5.70 12.11
CA TYR A 5 -0.97 -5.17 12.87
C TYR A 5 -1.92 -6.29 13.29
N LEU A 6 -2.37 -6.24 14.54
CA LEU A 6 -3.41 -7.11 15.07
C LEU A 6 -4.38 -6.28 15.91
N GLY A 7 -5.59 -6.09 15.39
CA GLY A 7 -6.65 -5.34 16.05
C GLY A 7 -7.98 -6.13 16.05
N PRO A 8 -9.04 -5.56 16.62
CA PRO A 8 -10.34 -6.21 16.69
C PRO A 8 -11.00 -6.38 15.32
N ARG A 9 -10.75 -5.44 14.39
CA ARG A 9 -11.34 -5.45 13.04
C ARG A 9 -10.41 -5.98 11.97
N TYR A 10 -9.11 -5.67 12.03
CA TYR A 10 -8.16 -6.10 11.00
C TYR A 10 -7.00 -6.90 11.57
N ILE A 11 -6.53 -7.84 10.76
CA ILE A 11 -5.20 -8.41 10.87
C ILE A 11 -4.42 -8.04 9.61
N SER A 12 -3.15 -7.67 9.76
CA SER A 12 -2.26 -7.38 8.65
C SER A 12 -0.88 -7.93 8.89
N ALA A 13 -0.22 -8.38 7.82
CA ALA A 13 1.09 -8.98 7.89
C ALA A 13 1.94 -8.61 6.68
N HIS A 14 3.24 -8.51 6.93
CA HIS A 14 4.26 -8.43 5.90
C HIS A 14 4.80 -9.83 5.60
N ILE A 15 4.88 -10.14 4.32
CA ILE A 15 5.47 -11.38 3.80
C ILE A 15 6.73 -10.99 3.06
N HIS A 16 7.86 -11.43 3.59
CA HIS A 16 9.13 -11.44 2.88
C HIS A 16 9.36 -12.86 2.36
N GLU A 17 9.47 -12.99 1.05
CA GLU A 17 9.88 -14.20 0.37
C GLU A 17 11.35 -14.07 -0.02
N GLN A 18 12.14 -15.11 0.24
CA GLN A 18 13.51 -15.22 -0.22
C GLN A 18 13.74 -16.63 -0.74
N THR A 19 14.22 -16.73 -1.98
CA THR A 19 14.59 -17.99 -2.63
C THR A 19 16.08 -18.26 -2.45
N PRO A 20 16.52 -19.54 -2.43
CA PRO A 20 17.94 -19.88 -2.38
C PRO A 20 18.76 -19.32 -3.56
N CYS A 21 18.11 -18.97 -4.67
CA CYS A 21 18.73 -18.43 -5.87
C CYS A 21 18.96 -16.90 -5.81
N GLY A 22 18.67 -16.26 -4.67
CA GLY A 22 18.90 -14.83 -4.46
C GLY A 22 17.76 -13.92 -4.96
N PHE A 23 16.65 -14.48 -5.46
CA PHE A 23 15.45 -13.72 -5.72
C PHE A 23 14.63 -13.59 -4.44
N GLY A 24 14.06 -12.41 -4.20
CA GLY A 24 13.15 -12.16 -3.09
C GLY A 24 12.06 -11.17 -3.45
N GLY A 25 11.01 -11.15 -2.63
CA GLY A 25 9.83 -10.32 -2.83
C GLY A 25 9.23 -9.88 -1.50
N HIS A 26 8.58 -8.73 -1.51
CA HIS A 26 7.84 -8.21 -0.36
C HIS A 26 6.37 -8.09 -0.74
N TYR A 27 5.50 -8.58 0.12
CA TYR A 27 4.06 -8.57 -0.07
C TYR A 27 3.38 -8.21 1.24
N GLY A 28 2.16 -7.69 1.15
CA GLY A 28 1.33 -7.43 2.31
C GLY A 28 -0.01 -8.14 2.16
N ILE A 29 -0.55 -8.60 3.29
CA ILE A 29 -1.91 -9.11 3.37
C ILE A 29 -2.62 -8.34 4.47
N THR A 30 -3.80 -7.82 4.16
CA THR A 30 -4.70 -7.19 5.12
C THR A 30 -6.06 -7.84 5.03
N TYR A 31 -6.65 -8.17 6.16
CA TYR A 31 -7.90 -8.94 6.22
C TYR A 31 -8.85 -8.31 7.25
N ASP A 32 -10.10 -8.09 6.85
CA ASP A 32 -11.19 -7.70 7.73
C ASP A 32 -11.80 -8.94 8.38
N ILE A 33 -11.65 -9.01 9.71
CA ILE A 33 -12.11 -10.11 10.56
C ILE A 33 -13.64 -10.13 10.64
N GLU A 34 -14.28 -8.96 10.71
CA GLU A 34 -15.72 -8.85 10.86
C GLU A 34 -16.45 -9.28 9.59
N GLN A 35 -15.87 -8.95 8.44
CA GLN A 35 -16.46 -9.25 7.12
C GLN A 35 -15.87 -10.51 6.46
N ALA A 36 -14.87 -11.13 7.08
CA ALA A 36 -14.18 -12.32 6.58
C ALA A 36 -13.69 -12.19 5.12
N HIS A 37 -13.08 -11.06 4.77
CA HIS A 37 -12.52 -10.84 3.43
C HIS A 37 -11.16 -10.14 3.45
N GLY A 38 -10.36 -10.41 2.43
CA GLY A 38 -9.11 -9.69 2.18
C GLY A 38 -9.42 -8.30 1.63
N LEU A 39 -8.66 -7.31 2.09
CA LEU A 39 -8.82 -5.93 1.64
C LEU A 39 -7.87 -5.63 0.49
N GLU A 40 -8.36 -4.88 -0.47
CA GLU A 40 -7.53 -4.17 -1.44
C GLU A 40 -7.20 -2.76 -0.94
N LEU A 41 -6.24 -2.08 -1.58
CA LEU A 41 -5.87 -0.73 -1.18
C LEU A 41 -7.06 0.23 -1.30
N GLU A 42 -7.86 0.08 -2.35
CA GLU A 42 -9.05 0.88 -2.65
C GLU A 42 -10.14 0.79 -1.57
N ASP A 43 -10.15 -0.30 -0.79
CA ASP A 43 -11.07 -0.43 0.34
C ASP A 43 -10.77 0.60 1.44
N LEU A 44 -9.49 0.97 1.60
CA LEU A 44 -8.99 1.84 2.66
C LEU A 44 -8.65 3.25 2.17
N LEU A 45 -8.13 3.38 0.95
CA LEU A 45 -7.59 4.62 0.40
C LEU A 45 -8.09 4.84 -1.03
N TRP A 46 -8.74 5.98 -1.29
CA TRP A 46 -9.16 6.36 -2.63
C TRP A 46 -8.55 7.68 -3.09
N ILE A 47 -7.92 7.64 -4.27
CA ILE A 47 -7.37 8.83 -4.94
C ILE A 47 -8.10 9.01 -6.27
N GLY A 48 -9.12 9.86 -6.27
CA GLY A 48 -9.90 10.19 -7.45
C GLY A 48 -11.15 10.99 -7.11
N ASP A 49 -11.76 11.60 -8.12
CA ASP A 49 -12.94 12.45 -7.96
C ASP A 49 -14.27 11.68 -8.11
N CYS A 50 -14.22 10.42 -8.54
CA CYS A 50 -15.39 9.55 -8.66
C CYS A 50 -15.59 8.66 -7.42
N THR A 51 -16.69 7.93 -7.39
CA THR A 51 -16.99 6.98 -6.31
C THR A 51 -15.89 5.90 -6.21
N PRO A 52 -15.37 5.60 -5.01
CA PRO A 52 -14.41 4.52 -4.82
C PRO A 52 -14.91 3.18 -5.34
N HIS A 53 -14.03 2.44 -6.00
CA HIS A 53 -14.27 1.09 -6.52
C HIS A 53 -12.93 0.36 -6.69
N LEU A 54 -12.97 -0.98 -6.75
CA LEU A 54 -11.77 -1.76 -7.04
C LEU A 54 -11.34 -1.50 -8.49
N LEU A 55 -10.04 -1.28 -8.70
CA LEU A 55 -9.49 -1.02 -10.03
C LEU A 55 -9.28 -2.33 -10.78
N ALA A 56 -10.00 -2.52 -11.88
CA ALA A 56 -9.82 -3.65 -12.78
C ALA A 56 -8.55 -3.50 -13.64
N ASP A 57 -7.93 -4.62 -14.01
CA ASP A 57 -6.70 -4.62 -14.80
C ASP A 57 -6.95 -4.49 -16.32
N ASP A 58 -8.14 -4.86 -16.77
CA ASP A 58 -8.52 -4.91 -18.19
C ASP A 58 -9.23 -3.63 -18.68
N THR A 59 -9.39 -2.64 -17.81
CA THR A 59 -10.16 -1.42 -18.09
C THR A 59 -9.24 -0.20 -18.22
N PRO A 60 -9.20 0.48 -19.39
CA PRO A 60 -8.33 1.65 -19.57
C PRO A 60 -8.60 2.84 -18.62
N ALA A 61 -9.86 3.01 -18.19
CA ALA A 61 -10.22 4.03 -17.21
C ALA A 61 -9.55 3.76 -15.86
N ASP A 62 -9.60 2.51 -15.39
CA ASP A 62 -9.02 2.08 -14.12
C ASP A 62 -7.49 2.11 -14.18
N GLN A 63 -6.89 1.83 -15.35
CA GLN A 63 -5.46 2.04 -15.56
C GLN A 63 -5.06 3.51 -15.36
N THR A 64 -5.86 4.46 -15.84
CA THR A 64 -5.61 5.89 -15.64
C THR A 64 -5.72 6.27 -14.16
N LEU A 65 -6.72 5.74 -13.45
CA LEU A 65 -6.87 5.94 -12.00
C LEU A 65 -5.70 5.33 -11.22
N ARG A 66 -5.25 4.13 -11.60
CA ARG A 66 -4.10 3.44 -11.02
C ARG A 66 -2.82 4.26 -11.17
N GLU A 67 -2.59 4.83 -12.35
CA GLU A 67 -1.46 5.72 -12.62
C GLU A 67 -1.52 7.01 -11.79
N ALA A 68 -2.69 7.63 -11.68
CA ALA A 68 -2.89 8.81 -10.85
C ALA A 68 -2.65 8.52 -9.37
N ARG A 69 -3.21 7.42 -8.85
CA ARG A 69 -2.96 6.94 -7.47
C ARG A 69 -1.47 6.69 -7.24
N ALA A 70 -0.78 6.05 -8.17
CA ALA A 70 0.64 5.74 -8.04
C ALA A 70 1.53 6.99 -8.00
N ALA A 71 1.21 8.00 -8.82
CA ALA A 71 1.89 9.29 -8.78
C ALA A 71 1.66 10.01 -7.44
N TRP A 72 0.41 10.03 -6.97
CA TRP A 72 0.05 10.60 -5.67
C TRP A 72 0.77 9.87 -4.52
N LEU A 73 0.83 8.54 -4.55
CA LEU A 73 1.54 7.74 -3.54
C LEU A 73 3.02 8.10 -3.51
N LEU A 74 3.67 8.23 -4.67
CA LEU A 74 5.08 8.62 -4.74
C LEU A 74 5.30 10.00 -4.06
N ASP A 75 4.47 10.99 -4.39
CA ASP A 75 4.57 12.33 -3.81
C ASP A 75 4.32 12.33 -2.29
N ALA A 76 3.27 11.62 -1.85
CA ALA A 76 2.92 11.49 -0.44
C ALA A 76 4.04 10.80 0.36
N LEU A 77 4.65 9.76 -0.19
CA LEU A 77 5.77 9.05 0.43
C LEU A 77 7.05 9.89 0.45
N GLN A 78 7.32 10.68 -0.58
CA GLN A 78 8.44 11.63 -0.58
C GLN A 78 8.29 12.68 0.52
N ALA A 79 7.06 13.11 0.82
CA ALA A 79 6.78 14.03 1.91
C ALA A 79 6.86 13.34 3.29
N ALA A 80 6.27 12.15 3.44
CA ALA A 80 6.19 11.43 4.72
C ALA A 80 7.51 10.77 5.14
N ALA A 81 8.27 10.24 4.18
CA ALA A 81 9.47 9.44 4.41
C ALA A 81 10.66 9.87 3.51
N PRO A 82 11.06 11.16 3.52
CA PRO A 82 12.01 11.71 2.55
C PRO A 82 13.37 11.02 2.57
N GLN A 83 13.83 10.52 3.72
CA GLN A 83 15.13 9.84 3.83
C GLN A 83 15.09 8.45 3.18
N SER A 84 14.04 7.67 3.41
CA SER A 84 13.85 6.36 2.79
C SER A 84 13.69 6.49 1.28
N MET A 85 12.91 7.47 0.83
CA MET A 85 12.64 7.71 -0.59
C MET A 85 13.85 8.21 -1.39
N ARG A 86 14.91 8.72 -0.72
CA ARG A 86 16.18 9.12 -1.39
C ARG A 86 17.16 7.98 -1.61
N ARG A 87 16.99 6.83 -0.93
CA ARG A 87 17.92 5.70 -1.01
C ARG A 87 17.88 4.99 -2.36
N TYR A 88 16.79 5.17 -3.10
CA TYR A 88 16.58 4.55 -4.39
C TYR A 88 15.77 5.50 -5.30
N PRO A 89 16.05 5.55 -6.61
CA PRO A 89 15.32 6.41 -7.54
C PRO A 89 13.95 5.79 -7.88
N TYR A 90 13.00 5.87 -6.95
CA TYR A 90 11.65 5.37 -7.18
C TYR A 90 10.90 6.19 -8.22
N HIS A 91 10.11 5.52 -9.05
CA HIS A 91 9.22 6.12 -10.02
C HIS A 91 7.76 5.79 -9.70
N ALA A 92 6.82 6.59 -10.21
CA ALA A 92 5.39 6.36 -9.99
C ALA A 92 4.98 4.96 -10.48
N GLN A 93 5.58 4.47 -11.56
CA GLN A 93 5.30 3.13 -12.10
C GLN A 93 5.61 1.99 -11.10
N ASP A 94 6.56 2.19 -10.18
CA ASP A 94 6.88 1.22 -9.13
C ASP A 94 5.72 1.07 -8.11
N TYR A 95 4.80 2.03 -8.07
CA TYR A 95 3.63 2.08 -7.18
C TYR A 95 2.30 1.86 -7.90
N GLN A 96 2.31 1.38 -9.16
CA GLN A 96 1.06 1.00 -9.86
C GLN A 96 0.38 -0.21 -9.21
N TYR A 97 1.15 -1.14 -8.66
CA TYR A 97 0.66 -2.32 -7.95
C TYR A 97 1.34 -2.44 -6.60
N PRO A 98 1.20 -1.43 -5.72
CA PRO A 98 1.96 -1.40 -4.49
C PRO A 98 1.48 -2.53 -3.58
N TYR A 99 2.40 -3.12 -2.81
CA TYR A 99 1.99 -3.92 -1.68
C TYR A 99 1.80 -2.99 -0.48
N TYR A 100 0.88 -3.34 0.40
CA TYR A 100 0.58 -2.54 1.58
C TYR A 100 0.24 -3.42 2.77
N TYR A 101 0.44 -2.87 3.96
CA TYR A 101 -0.03 -3.50 5.20
C TYR A 101 -0.26 -2.44 6.26
N LEU A 102 -1.13 -2.75 7.22
CA LEU A 102 -1.39 -1.89 8.37
C LEU A 102 -0.25 -2.00 9.37
N THR A 103 0.04 -0.88 10.03
CA THR A 103 0.96 -0.78 11.17
C THR A 103 0.31 0.12 12.23
N PRO A 104 0.71 0.05 13.51
CA PRO A 104 0.22 0.98 14.52
C PRO A 104 0.48 2.47 14.22
N ARG A 105 1.40 2.79 13.29
CA ARG A 105 1.76 4.17 12.92
C ARG A 105 0.97 4.68 11.70
N GLY A 106 0.35 3.79 10.92
CA GLY A 106 -0.24 4.12 9.64
C GLY A 106 -0.18 2.98 8.62
N LEU A 107 -0.48 3.33 7.38
CA LEU A 107 -0.49 2.42 6.24
C LEU A 107 0.90 2.36 5.62
N TYR A 108 1.60 1.23 5.72
CA TYR A 108 2.83 1.04 4.97
C TYR A 108 2.49 0.84 3.50
N ILE A 109 3.20 1.54 2.61
CA ILE A 109 3.12 1.38 1.16
C ILE A 109 4.49 1.02 0.62
N GLY A 110 4.58 -0.09 -0.09
CA GLY A 110 5.81 -0.54 -0.73
C GLY A 110 5.67 -0.65 -2.25
N PRO A 111 6.75 -0.41 -3.00
CA PRO A 111 6.74 -0.54 -4.45
C PRO A 111 6.77 -2.01 -4.88
N LEU A 112 6.09 -2.35 -5.97
CA LEU A 112 6.28 -3.63 -6.64
C LEU A 112 7.43 -3.51 -7.63
N LEU A 113 8.58 -4.05 -7.23
CA LEU A 113 9.81 -4.02 -8.02
C LEU A 113 10.11 -5.39 -8.61
N PRO A 114 10.73 -5.46 -9.80
CA PRO A 114 11.24 -6.72 -10.30
C PRO A 114 12.30 -7.27 -9.32
N PRO A 115 12.45 -8.60 -9.21
CA PRO A 115 13.35 -9.22 -8.24
C PRO A 115 14.79 -8.71 -8.25
N SER A 116 15.31 -8.33 -9.44
CA SER A 116 16.66 -7.76 -9.58
C SER A 116 16.86 -6.41 -8.89
N LYS A 117 15.78 -5.66 -8.63
CA LYS A 117 15.79 -4.34 -7.98
C LYS A 117 15.36 -4.43 -6.51
N ALA A 118 14.46 -5.35 -6.17
CA ALA A 118 13.85 -5.46 -4.84
C ALA A 118 14.88 -5.62 -3.70
N ALA A 119 15.97 -6.35 -3.93
CA ALA A 119 17.03 -6.56 -2.93
C ALA A 119 17.74 -5.27 -2.47
N HIS A 120 17.67 -4.19 -3.25
CA HIS A 120 18.37 -2.93 -2.99
C HIS A 120 17.42 -1.76 -2.66
N ALA A 121 16.11 -1.97 -2.75
CA ALA A 121 15.12 -0.91 -2.86
C ALA A 121 13.93 -1.15 -1.93
N TYR A 122 14.17 -1.76 -0.77
CA TYR A 122 13.17 -1.91 0.28
C TYR A 122 13.19 -0.68 1.19
N PRO A 123 12.18 0.22 1.13
CA PRO A 123 12.14 1.39 1.98
C PRO A 123 11.63 1.02 3.38
N GLU A 124 12.51 1.01 4.38
CA GLU A 124 12.19 0.56 5.75
C GLU A 124 11.19 1.44 6.53
N ASP A 125 10.58 2.49 5.93
CA ASP A 125 9.65 3.38 6.65
C ASP A 125 8.70 4.20 5.77
N THR A 126 8.21 3.65 4.65
CA THR A 126 7.24 4.33 3.77
C THR A 126 5.81 4.23 4.29
N ILE A 127 5.56 4.88 5.43
CA ILE A 127 4.28 4.86 6.12
C ILE A 127 3.51 6.15 5.85
N LEU A 128 2.29 6.02 5.37
CA LEU A 128 1.31 7.09 5.28
C LEU A 128 0.54 7.20 6.62
N PRO A 129 0.55 8.37 7.28
CA PRO A 129 -0.17 8.55 8.54
C PRO A 129 -1.69 8.38 8.35
N TYR A 130 -2.37 7.79 9.34
CA TYR A 130 -3.82 7.60 9.26
C TYR A 130 -4.62 8.91 9.10
N ASP A 131 -4.13 10.02 9.65
CA ASP A 131 -4.77 11.33 9.44
C ASP A 131 -4.77 11.77 7.97
N LEU A 132 -3.73 11.42 7.21
CA LEU A 132 -3.70 11.64 5.77
C LEU A 132 -4.72 10.73 5.07
N ILE A 133 -4.74 9.44 5.41
CA ILE A 133 -5.66 8.46 4.80
C ILE A 133 -7.12 8.83 5.06
N ARG A 134 -7.46 9.38 6.24
CA ARG A 134 -8.83 9.82 6.59
C ARG A 134 -9.36 10.91 5.65
N ASN A 135 -8.49 11.69 5.02
CA ASN A 135 -8.89 12.70 4.04
C ASN A 135 -9.17 12.11 2.65
N HIS A 136 -8.88 10.82 2.46
CA HIS A 136 -9.00 10.09 1.19
C HIS A 136 -9.72 8.75 1.40
N PRO A 137 -10.99 8.78 1.86
CA PRO A 137 -11.69 7.56 2.25
C PRO A 137 -11.90 6.59 1.08
N GLY A 138 -11.52 5.33 1.29
CA GLY A 138 -11.77 4.22 0.37
C GLY A 138 -13.23 3.77 0.31
N ILE A 139 -13.47 2.59 -0.28
CA ILE A 139 -14.79 1.96 -0.42
C ILE A 139 -15.48 1.78 0.94
N LEU A 140 -14.72 1.45 1.99
CA LEU A 140 -15.24 1.26 3.35
C LEU A 140 -15.54 2.57 4.09
N GLY A 141 -15.24 3.73 3.47
CA GLY A 141 -15.49 5.06 4.02
C GLY A 141 -14.52 5.49 5.12
N ALA A 142 -14.73 6.70 5.66
CA ALA A 142 -13.80 7.33 6.61
C ALA A 142 -13.70 6.59 7.97
N ASP A 143 -14.75 5.86 8.36
CA ASP A 143 -14.74 5.09 9.61
C ASP A 143 -13.90 3.80 9.52
N ALA A 144 -13.46 3.40 8.31
CA ALA A 144 -12.66 2.20 8.09
C ALA A 144 -11.37 2.18 8.93
N ILE A 145 -10.79 3.35 9.21
CA ILE A 145 -9.51 3.49 9.92
C ILE A 145 -9.61 4.33 11.20
N LYS A 146 -10.83 4.53 11.72
CA LYS A 146 -11.08 5.42 12.86
C LYS A 146 -10.51 4.93 14.19
N ASN A 147 -10.41 3.60 14.34
CA ASN A 147 -9.92 2.95 15.55
C ASN A 147 -8.58 2.22 15.33
N LEU A 148 -7.83 2.63 14.29
CA LEU A 148 -6.47 2.15 14.02
C LEU A 148 -5.41 3.10 14.56
#